data_AF-K0RQU8-F1
#
_entry.id   AF-K0RQU8-F1
#
_cell.length_a   1.000
_cell.length_b   1.000
_cell.length_c   1.000
_cell.angle_alpha   90.00
_cell.angle_beta   90.00
_cell.angle_gamma   90.00
#
_symmetry.space_group_name_H-M   'P 1'
#
loop_
_entity.id
_entity.type
_entity.pdbx_description
1 polymer ?
#
loop_
_entity_poly.entity_id
_entity_poly.type
_entity_poly.pdbx_seq_one_letter_code
_entity_poly.pdbx_strand_id
1 'polypeptide(L)'
;MCELRQGIQRRRQAQTASRLLVKYCGVDCQRAHRKQHKGDCKQRAAELKDEQLYGQGQERSEDDFCPICSLLIPLPMHEHSGFFACCAKKACHGCGLAAQRRGMLESCPFCRTPDPKDNAPVLAQLQTRTDAKDPVATMFLASQYYYGSYGLEKDVPRAIELYTEAAEGGSAEAHAALGKMYYEGEGVEQNQSKGIGHWELAAMQGNVTARCSLGHHEFDEGNYERALRHYLISAKMGCDDSLKTIKNMFAAGLATREQYAGALRGYQVAVEEMKSPQRDEEARAKANVAT
;
A
#
# COMPACT_ATOMS: atom_id res chain seq x y z
N MET A 1 56.31 2.36 -8.16
CA MET A 1 55.29 3.08 -7.35
C MET A 1 54.36 3.99 -8.17
N CYS A 2 54.73 4.45 -9.37
CA CYS A 2 53.88 5.34 -10.19
C CYS A 2 52.86 4.60 -11.11
N GLU A 3 53.20 3.40 -11.60
CA GLU A 3 52.37 2.69 -12.58
C GLU A 3 51.20 1.90 -11.96
N LEU A 4 51.33 1.43 -10.71
CA LEU A 4 50.25 0.76 -9.97
C LEU A 4 49.12 1.73 -9.59
N ARG A 5 49.42 3.00 -9.29
CA ARG A 5 48.39 4.03 -9.04
C ARG A 5 47.64 4.40 -10.33
N GLN A 6 48.33 4.46 -11.47
CA GLN A 6 47.71 4.72 -12.77
C GLN A 6 46.80 3.56 -13.22
N GLY A 7 47.14 2.30 -12.93
CA GLY A 7 46.28 1.13 -13.18
C GLY A 7 45.00 1.11 -12.33
N ILE A 8 45.09 1.52 -11.06
CA ILE A 8 43.94 1.60 -10.14
C ILE A 8 43.03 2.80 -10.49
N GLN A 9 43.60 3.95 -10.86
CA GLN A 9 42.83 5.10 -11.35
C GLN A 9 42.14 4.81 -12.69
N ARG A 10 42.79 4.10 -13.62
CA ARG A 10 42.16 3.68 -14.89
C ARG A 10 41.06 2.64 -14.70
N ARG A 11 41.21 1.68 -13.77
CA ARG A 11 40.13 0.73 -13.43
C ARG A 11 38.95 1.40 -12.73
N ARG A 12 39.21 2.35 -11.83
CA ARG A 12 38.14 3.17 -11.22
C ARG A 12 37.46 4.04 -12.28
N GLN A 13 38.20 4.71 -13.16
CA GLN A 13 37.62 5.49 -14.26
C GLN A 13 36.85 4.61 -15.26
N ALA A 14 37.29 3.39 -15.56
CA ALA A 14 36.55 2.45 -16.40
C ALA A 14 35.28 1.89 -15.73
N GLN A 15 35.31 1.62 -14.42
CA GLN A 15 34.10 1.25 -13.66
C GLN A 15 33.11 2.43 -13.53
N THR A 16 33.61 3.65 -13.38
CA THR A 16 32.77 4.85 -13.30
C THR A 16 32.22 5.23 -14.68
N ALA A 17 33.02 5.08 -15.74
CA ALA A 17 32.60 5.27 -17.13
C ALA A 17 31.64 4.16 -17.59
N SER A 18 31.81 2.90 -17.17
CA SER A 18 30.84 1.83 -17.42
C SER A 18 29.52 2.11 -16.69
N ARG A 19 29.56 2.54 -15.43
CA ARG A 19 28.36 3.01 -14.69
C ARG A 19 27.69 4.22 -15.33
N LEU A 20 28.45 5.14 -15.94
CA LEU A 20 27.92 6.30 -16.69
C LEU A 20 27.41 5.93 -18.09
N LEU A 21 28.02 4.97 -18.79
CA LEU A 21 27.61 4.45 -20.10
C LEU A 21 26.33 3.61 -20.00
N VAL A 22 26.16 2.88 -18.91
CA VAL A 22 24.96 2.09 -18.62
C VAL A 22 23.74 2.98 -18.38
N LYS A 23 23.93 4.24 -17.97
CA LYS A 23 22.87 5.27 -17.91
C LYS A 23 22.24 5.56 -19.28
N TYR A 24 22.90 5.17 -20.39
CA TYR A 24 22.49 5.39 -21.78
C TYR A 24 22.39 4.10 -22.61
N CYS A 25 22.38 2.90 -22.00
CA CYS A 25 22.30 1.67 -22.78
C CYS A 25 20.85 1.41 -23.22
N GLY A 26 20.45 2.08 -24.31
CA GLY A 26 19.19 1.84 -25.01
C GLY A 26 19.09 0.42 -25.59
N VAL A 27 17.94 0.09 -26.16
CA VAL A 27 17.62 -1.25 -26.71
C VAL A 27 18.70 -1.73 -27.70
N ASP A 28 19.28 -0.80 -28.47
CA ASP A 28 20.31 -1.09 -29.47
C ASP A 28 21.69 -1.39 -28.86
N CYS A 29 22.07 -0.68 -27.79
CA CYS A 29 23.28 -0.95 -27.02
C CYS A 29 23.22 -2.34 -26.36
N GLN A 30 22.05 -2.70 -25.82
CA GLN A 30 21.82 -4.03 -25.23
C GLN A 30 21.86 -5.15 -26.26
N ARG A 31 21.41 -4.88 -27.50
CA ARG A 31 21.43 -5.84 -28.61
C ARG A 31 22.86 -6.05 -29.15
N ALA A 32 23.64 -4.99 -29.26
CA ALA A 32 25.02 -5.02 -29.77
C ALA A 32 26.05 -5.61 -28.80
N HIS A 33 25.94 -5.30 -27.50
CA HIS A 33 26.96 -5.66 -26.50
C HIS A 33 26.50 -6.73 -25.49
N ARG A 34 25.41 -7.44 -25.80
CA ARG A 34 24.74 -8.42 -24.94
C ARG A 34 25.65 -9.47 -24.30
N LYS A 35 26.70 -9.90 -25.01
CA LYS A 35 27.64 -10.94 -24.55
C LYS A 35 28.76 -10.38 -23.65
N GLN A 36 29.07 -9.09 -23.75
CA GLN A 36 30.19 -8.46 -23.04
C GLN A 36 29.77 -7.87 -21.69
N HIS A 37 28.54 -7.34 -21.59
CA HIS A 37 28.04 -6.66 -20.38
C HIS A 37 26.76 -7.29 -19.81
N LYS A 38 26.52 -8.58 -20.05
CA LYS A 38 25.30 -9.28 -19.61
C LYS A 38 25.03 -9.12 -18.10
N GLY A 39 26.08 -9.20 -17.27
CA GLY A 39 25.99 -9.04 -15.82
C GLY A 39 25.63 -7.61 -15.44
N ASP A 40 26.41 -6.64 -15.92
CA ASP A 40 26.20 -5.21 -15.66
C ASP A 40 24.81 -4.73 -16.10
N CYS A 41 24.32 -5.17 -17.26
CA CYS A 41 22.98 -4.83 -17.74
C CYS A 41 21.88 -5.43 -16.85
N LYS A 42 22.03 -6.68 -16.39
CA LYS A 42 21.07 -7.29 -15.45
C LYS A 42 21.04 -6.55 -14.12
N GLN A 43 22.21 -6.18 -13.62
CA GLN A 43 22.33 -5.39 -12.41
C GLN A 43 21.63 -4.03 -12.57
N ARG A 44 21.87 -3.31 -13.67
CA ARG A 44 21.20 -2.03 -13.90
C ARG A 44 19.68 -2.18 -14.03
N ALA A 45 19.21 -3.22 -14.70
CA ALA A 45 17.78 -3.47 -14.80
C ALA A 45 17.14 -3.69 -13.42
N ALA A 46 17.83 -4.39 -12.51
CA ALA A 46 17.38 -4.53 -11.12
C ALA A 46 17.43 -3.19 -10.37
N GLU A 47 18.50 -2.40 -10.53
CA GLU A 47 18.61 -1.07 -9.94
C GLU A 47 17.48 -0.13 -10.41
N LEU A 48 17.13 -0.15 -11.69
CA LEU A 48 16.03 0.64 -12.24
C LEU A 48 14.66 0.23 -11.67
N LYS A 49 14.46 -1.07 -11.45
CA LYS A 49 13.25 -1.57 -10.79
C LYS A 49 13.17 -1.11 -9.34
N ASP A 50 14.28 -1.21 -8.60
CA ASP A 50 14.37 -0.71 -7.23
C ASP A 50 14.17 0.82 -7.18
N GLU A 51 14.80 1.57 -8.08
CA GLU A 51 14.62 3.03 -8.22
C GLU A 51 13.14 3.39 -8.45
N GLN A 52 12.42 2.62 -9.28
CA GLN A 52 10.99 2.80 -9.50
C GLN A 52 10.16 2.44 -8.26
N LEU A 53 10.39 1.26 -7.69
CA LEU A 53 9.64 0.73 -6.56
C LEU A 53 9.77 1.61 -5.31
N TYR A 54 10.98 2.05 -5.00
CA TYR A 54 11.25 2.94 -3.86
C TYR A 54 11.04 4.41 -4.22
N GLY A 55 11.01 4.80 -5.49
CA GLY A 55 10.78 6.19 -5.91
C GLY A 55 9.30 6.59 -5.91
N GLN A 56 8.38 5.63 -6.05
CA GLN A 56 6.94 5.86 -6.11
C GLN A 56 6.23 5.44 -4.82
N GLY A 57 5.00 5.92 -4.61
CA GLY A 57 4.14 5.53 -3.47
C GLY A 57 4.73 5.93 -2.11
N GLN A 58 5.34 7.10 -2.04
CA GLN A 58 5.93 7.69 -0.83
C GLN A 58 4.88 8.35 0.09
N GLU A 59 3.68 8.52 -0.42
CA GLU A 59 2.51 9.12 0.23
C GLU A 59 1.32 8.18 0.03
N ARG A 60 0.32 8.31 0.90
CA ARG A 60 -0.87 7.44 0.87
C ARG A 60 -1.77 7.81 -0.30
N SER A 61 -2.52 6.83 -0.79
CA SER A 61 -3.51 7.02 -1.85
C SER A 61 -4.54 8.09 -1.46
N GLU A 62 -5.09 8.81 -2.45
CA GLU A 62 -6.20 9.74 -2.25
C GLU A 62 -7.45 9.05 -1.65
N ASP A 63 -7.61 7.74 -1.89
CA ASP A 63 -8.71 6.94 -1.33
C ASP A 63 -8.63 6.73 0.18
N ASP A 64 -7.48 7.02 0.79
CA ASP A 64 -7.26 6.91 2.24
C ASP A 64 -7.73 8.16 3.00
N PHE A 65 -8.11 9.23 2.30
CA PHE A 65 -8.62 10.45 2.89
C PHE A 65 -10.12 10.34 3.17
N CYS A 66 -10.54 10.81 4.34
CA CYS A 66 -11.96 10.98 4.61
C CYS A 66 -12.51 12.13 3.76
N PRO A 67 -13.56 11.94 2.94
CA PRO A 67 -14.05 12.97 2.04
C PRO A 67 -14.81 14.11 2.74
N ILE A 68 -15.04 13.99 4.05
CA ILE A 68 -15.76 14.99 4.86
C ILE A 68 -14.79 15.94 5.55
N CYS A 69 -13.73 15.42 6.18
CA CYS A 69 -12.73 16.26 6.86
C CYS A 69 -11.45 16.47 6.04
N SER A 70 -11.30 15.78 4.91
CA SER A 70 -10.10 15.81 4.05
C SER A 70 -8.80 15.44 4.77
N LEU A 71 -8.92 14.67 5.87
CA LEU A 71 -7.77 14.14 6.62
C LEU A 71 -7.62 12.65 6.36
N LEU A 72 -6.37 12.18 6.30
CA LEU A 72 -6.03 10.76 6.25
C LEU A 72 -6.72 10.00 7.38
N ILE A 73 -7.27 8.83 7.06
CA ILE A 73 -7.90 7.95 8.05
C ILE A 73 -6.78 7.16 8.77
N PRO A 74 -6.76 7.12 10.12
CA PRO A 74 -5.76 6.37 10.87
C PRO A 74 -5.69 4.89 10.46
N LEU A 75 -4.50 4.30 10.55
CA LEU A 75 -4.30 2.88 10.33
C LEU A 75 -4.49 2.11 11.65
N PRO A 76 -5.10 0.91 11.62
CA PRO A 76 -5.70 0.26 10.44
C PRO A 76 -7.06 0.89 10.06
N MET A 77 -7.26 1.20 8.79
CA MET A 77 -8.41 2.01 8.34
C MET A 77 -9.78 1.41 8.64
N HIS A 78 -9.89 0.07 8.64
CA HIS A 78 -11.16 -0.61 8.88
C HIS A 78 -11.68 -0.44 10.32
N GLU A 79 -10.82 -0.10 11.28
CA GLU A 79 -11.21 0.19 12.67
C GLU A 79 -11.65 1.65 12.87
N HIS A 80 -11.31 2.53 11.91
CA HIS A 80 -11.49 3.97 12.01
C HIS A 80 -12.43 4.56 10.96
N SER A 81 -13.00 3.74 10.08
CA SER A 81 -13.87 4.20 9.00
C SER A 81 -14.96 3.20 8.64
N GLY A 82 -16.06 3.74 8.10
CA GLY A 82 -17.13 2.98 7.46
C GLY A 82 -17.13 3.21 5.96
N PHE A 83 -17.42 2.16 5.18
CA PHE A 83 -17.62 2.25 3.74
C PHE A 83 -19.10 2.47 3.42
N PHE A 84 -19.40 3.41 2.53
CA PHE A 84 -20.76 3.75 2.12
C PHE A 84 -20.98 3.38 0.65
N ALA A 85 -21.75 2.33 0.39
CA ALA A 85 -22.01 1.81 -0.96
C ALA A 85 -22.67 2.82 -1.89
N CYS A 86 -23.54 3.69 -1.36
CA CYS A 86 -24.25 4.70 -2.15
C CYS A 86 -23.30 5.68 -2.88
N CYS A 87 -22.13 5.97 -2.30
CA CYS A 87 -21.12 6.87 -2.88
C CYS A 87 -19.76 6.24 -3.15
N ALA A 88 -19.58 4.95 -2.79
CA ALA A 88 -18.31 4.24 -2.79
C ALA A 88 -17.17 5.02 -2.09
N LYS A 89 -17.48 5.60 -0.93
CA LYS A 89 -16.49 6.34 -0.12
C LYS A 89 -16.35 5.76 1.27
N LYS A 90 -15.12 5.85 1.80
CA LYS A 90 -14.82 5.59 3.21
C LYS A 90 -14.87 6.91 3.98
N ALA A 91 -15.70 7.00 5.00
CA ALA A 91 -15.70 8.14 5.91
C ALA A 91 -15.26 7.70 7.30
N CYS A 92 -14.47 8.54 7.98
CA CYS A 92 -14.00 8.22 9.32
C CYS A 92 -15.17 8.22 10.32
N HIS A 93 -15.11 7.36 11.34
CA HIS A 93 -16.17 7.25 12.33
C HIS A 93 -16.44 8.56 13.07
N GLY A 94 -15.41 9.39 13.29
CA GLY A 94 -15.58 10.74 13.87
C GLY A 94 -16.52 11.62 13.04
N CYS A 95 -16.33 11.69 11.72
CA CYS A 95 -17.24 12.43 10.84
C CYS A 95 -18.64 11.80 10.79
N GLY A 96 -18.74 10.47 10.85
CA GLY A 96 -20.02 9.77 10.97
C GLY A 96 -20.78 10.16 12.23
N LEU A 97 -20.13 10.12 13.41
CA LEU A 97 -20.72 10.52 14.68
C LEU A 97 -21.11 12.00 14.70
N ALA A 98 -20.27 12.87 14.14
CA ALA A 98 -20.56 14.30 14.03
C ALA A 98 -21.80 14.57 13.15
N ALA A 99 -22.00 13.80 12.08
CA ALA A 99 -23.19 13.88 11.25
C ALA A 99 -24.45 13.40 12.01
N GLN A 100 -24.35 12.27 12.71
CA GLN A 100 -25.44 11.74 13.54
C GLN A 100 -25.92 12.74 14.59
N ARG A 101 -24.99 13.42 15.29
CA ARG A 101 -25.32 14.47 16.27
C ARG A 101 -26.02 15.69 15.67
N ARG A 102 -25.91 15.90 14.36
CA ARG A 102 -26.62 16.94 13.61
C ARG A 102 -27.97 16.46 13.05
N GLY A 103 -28.43 15.28 13.46
CA GLY A 103 -29.71 14.69 13.04
C GLY A 103 -29.64 13.85 11.77
N MET A 104 -28.45 13.55 11.22
CA MET A 104 -28.28 12.65 10.08
C MET A 104 -28.11 11.20 10.57
N LEU A 105 -29.20 10.61 11.08
CA LEU A 105 -29.15 9.28 11.73
C LEU A 105 -29.29 8.09 10.75
N GLU A 106 -30.01 8.27 9.64
CA GLU A 106 -30.34 7.21 8.68
C GLU A 106 -29.99 7.65 7.25
N SER A 107 -28.84 8.30 7.09
CA SER A 107 -28.40 8.77 5.79
C SER A 107 -26.88 8.83 5.73
N CYS A 108 -26.34 8.50 4.56
CA CYS A 108 -24.92 8.63 4.29
C CYS A 108 -24.42 10.05 4.64
N PRO A 109 -23.39 10.18 5.49
CA PRO A 109 -22.89 11.48 5.94
C PRO A 109 -22.22 12.29 4.82
N PHE A 110 -21.96 11.67 3.67
CA PHE A 110 -21.36 12.32 2.51
C PHE A 110 -22.42 12.73 1.47
N CYS A 111 -23.16 11.79 0.88
CA CYS A 111 -24.10 12.06 -0.21
C CYS A 111 -25.58 12.19 0.23
N ARG A 112 -25.87 12.01 1.52
CA ARG A 112 -27.22 12.11 2.12
C ARG A 112 -28.24 11.10 1.61
N THR A 113 -27.82 10.09 0.84
CA THR A 113 -28.68 8.97 0.46
C THR A 113 -29.14 8.25 1.73
N PRO A 114 -30.44 7.96 1.89
CA PRO A 114 -30.93 7.21 3.03
C PRO A 114 -30.21 5.87 3.18
N ASP A 115 -29.89 5.50 4.41
CA ASP A 115 -29.19 4.25 4.69
C ASP A 115 -30.15 3.06 4.44
N PRO A 116 -29.71 2.03 3.69
CA PRO A 116 -30.51 0.83 3.51
C PRO A 116 -30.84 0.14 4.83
N LYS A 117 -32.07 -0.34 4.97
CA LYS A 117 -32.52 -1.09 6.16
C LYS A 117 -32.00 -2.53 6.21
N ASP A 118 -31.59 -3.06 5.07
CA ASP A 118 -31.03 -4.40 4.92
C ASP A 118 -29.94 -4.40 3.83
N ASN A 119 -29.34 -5.57 3.61
CA ASN A 119 -28.19 -5.72 2.73
C ASN A 119 -28.53 -5.70 1.24
N ALA A 120 -29.78 -5.98 0.83
CA ALA A 120 -30.12 -6.12 -0.59
C ALA A 120 -29.94 -4.80 -1.38
N PRO A 121 -30.42 -3.63 -0.90
CA PRO A 121 -30.15 -2.36 -1.56
C PRO A 121 -28.67 -1.99 -1.54
N VAL A 122 -27.91 -2.38 -0.51
CA VAL A 122 -26.45 -2.16 -0.47
C VAL A 122 -25.77 -2.90 -1.62
N LEU A 123 -26.10 -4.18 -1.81
CA LEU A 123 -25.57 -4.98 -2.91
C LEU A 123 -25.99 -4.44 -4.28
N ALA A 124 -27.23 -4.01 -4.45
CA ALA A 124 -27.70 -3.41 -5.69
C ALA A 124 -26.95 -2.11 -6.03
N GLN A 125 -26.68 -1.27 -5.02
CA GLN A 125 -25.86 -0.07 -5.19
C GLN A 125 -24.42 -0.40 -5.59
N LEU A 126 -23.81 -1.40 -4.94
CA LEU A 126 -22.48 -1.87 -5.29
C LEU A 126 -22.43 -2.41 -6.72
N GLN A 127 -23.38 -3.26 -7.10
CA GLN A 127 -23.45 -3.83 -8.45
C GLN A 127 -23.57 -2.74 -9.50
N THR A 128 -24.44 -1.75 -9.29
CA THR A 128 -24.61 -0.61 -10.20
C THR A 128 -23.30 0.15 -10.42
N ARG A 129 -22.49 0.31 -9.36
CA ARG A 129 -21.18 0.98 -9.43
C ARG A 129 -20.12 0.12 -10.08
N THR A 130 -20.11 -1.18 -9.78
CA THR A 130 -19.25 -2.17 -10.44
C THR A 130 -19.52 -2.19 -11.95
N ASP A 131 -20.79 -2.18 -12.37
CA ASP A 131 -21.19 -2.12 -13.78
C ASP A 131 -20.72 -0.81 -14.44
N ALA A 132 -20.68 0.28 -13.66
CA ALA A 132 -20.09 1.56 -14.05
C ALA A 132 -18.55 1.62 -13.94
N LYS A 133 -17.89 0.50 -13.66
CA LYS A 133 -16.43 0.35 -13.56
C LYS A 133 -15.78 1.19 -12.46
N ASP A 134 -16.49 1.42 -11.35
CA ASP A 134 -15.93 2.06 -10.15
C ASP A 134 -14.99 1.07 -9.41
N PRO A 135 -13.66 1.29 -9.44
CA PRO A 135 -12.69 0.32 -8.91
C PRO A 135 -12.80 0.14 -7.39
N VAL A 136 -13.23 1.17 -6.67
CA VAL A 136 -13.38 1.10 -5.20
C VAL A 136 -14.62 0.30 -4.85
N ALA A 137 -15.74 0.50 -5.56
CA ALA A 137 -16.94 -0.29 -5.38
C ALA A 137 -16.71 -1.76 -5.74
N THR A 138 -16.04 -2.04 -6.87
CA THR A 138 -15.72 -3.39 -7.31
C THR A 138 -14.83 -4.11 -6.30
N MET A 139 -13.79 -3.44 -5.78
CA MET A 139 -12.92 -3.99 -4.72
C MET A 139 -13.69 -4.29 -3.43
N PHE A 140 -14.60 -3.39 -3.03
CA PHE A 140 -15.41 -3.63 -1.84
C PHE A 140 -16.38 -4.81 -2.02
N LEU A 141 -17.01 -4.93 -3.20
CA LEU A 141 -17.87 -6.06 -3.55
C LEU A 141 -17.09 -7.38 -3.57
N ALA A 142 -15.87 -7.38 -4.12
CA ALA A 142 -14.96 -8.51 -4.08
C ALA A 142 -14.70 -8.98 -2.64
N SER A 143 -14.47 -8.04 -1.72
CA SER A 143 -14.31 -8.33 -0.30
C SER A 143 -15.55 -9.00 0.29
N GLN A 144 -16.76 -8.57 -0.11
CA GLN A 144 -18.00 -9.18 0.41
C GLN A 144 -18.17 -10.63 -0.05
N TYR A 145 -17.86 -10.94 -1.31
CA TYR A 145 -17.82 -12.32 -1.80
C TYR A 145 -16.74 -13.15 -1.11
N TYR A 146 -15.56 -12.58 -0.87
CA TYR A 146 -14.46 -13.29 -0.23
C TYR A 146 -14.78 -13.70 1.23
N TYR A 147 -15.48 -12.84 1.98
CA TYR A 147 -15.86 -13.12 3.37
C TYR A 147 -17.25 -13.77 3.52
N GLY A 148 -18.08 -13.82 2.47
CA GLY A 148 -19.48 -14.26 2.58
C GLY A 148 -20.32 -13.32 3.47
N SER A 149 -20.21 -12.02 3.20
CA SER A 149 -20.87 -10.95 3.98
C SER A 149 -22.05 -10.34 3.21
N TYR A 150 -22.86 -9.51 3.88
CA TYR A 150 -24.05 -8.89 3.29
C TYR A 150 -25.11 -9.87 2.76
N GLY A 151 -25.14 -11.10 3.30
CA GLY A 151 -26.05 -12.16 2.83
C GLY A 151 -25.60 -12.85 1.54
N LEU A 152 -24.37 -12.59 1.08
CA LEU A 152 -23.73 -13.38 0.03
C LEU A 152 -23.13 -14.65 0.61
N GLU A 153 -23.22 -15.75 -0.14
CA GLU A 153 -22.39 -16.93 0.12
C GLU A 153 -20.93 -16.62 -0.21
N LYS A 154 -20.01 -17.20 0.56
CA LYS A 154 -18.58 -17.05 0.32
C LYS A 154 -18.22 -17.67 -1.04
N ASP A 155 -17.68 -16.85 -1.94
CA ASP A 155 -17.24 -17.24 -3.27
C ASP A 155 -15.87 -16.60 -3.58
N VAL A 156 -14.81 -17.34 -3.26
CA VAL A 156 -13.43 -16.86 -3.42
C VAL A 156 -13.04 -16.71 -4.90
N PRO A 157 -13.34 -17.65 -5.81
CA PRO A 157 -13.11 -17.45 -7.25
C PRO A 157 -13.76 -16.16 -7.78
N ARG A 158 -15.03 -15.91 -7.44
CA ARG A 158 -15.72 -14.67 -7.84
C ARG A 158 -15.06 -13.42 -7.26
N ALA A 159 -14.61 -13.48 -6.01
CA ALA A 159 -13.87 -12.38 -5.39
C ALA A 159 -12.56 -12.09 -6.14
N ILE A 160 -11.82 -13.10 -6.58
CA ILE A 160 -10.57 -12.93 -7.35
C ILE A 160 -10.83 -12.24 -8.69
N GLU A 161 -11.89 -12.63 -9.40
CA GLU A 161 -12.29 -11.96 -10.64
C GLU A 161 -12.54 -10.47 -10.40
N LEU A 162 -13.35 -10.15 -9.38
CA LEU A 162 -13.68 -8.76 -9.05
C LEU A 162 -12.46 -7.97 -8.54
N TYR A 163 -11.59 -8.58 -7.74
CA TYR A 163 -10.33 -7.93 -7.36
C TYR A 163 -9.44 -7.68 -8.57
N THR A 164 -9.40 -8.60 -9.54
CA THR A 164 -8.64 -8.41 -10.78
C THR A 164 -9.20 -7.24 -11.57
N GLU A 165 -10.51 -7.17 -11.76
CA GLU A 165 -11.17 -6.05 -12.43
C GLU A 165 -10.91 -4.72 -11.71
N ALA A 166 -11.01 -4.69 -10.37
CA ALA A 166 -10.73 -3.49 -9.58
C ALA A 166 -9.27 -3.06 -9.68
N ALA A 167 -8.33 -4.01 -9.69
CA ALA A 167 -6.90 -3.75 -9.84
C ALA A 167 -6.58 -3.17 -11.23
N GLU A 168 -7.17 -3.73 -12.29
CA GLU A 168 -7.10 -3.19 -13.65
C GLU A 168 -7.71 -1.78 -13.75
N GLY A 169 -8.74 -1.50 -12.95
CA GLY A 169 -9.33 -0.18 -12.77
C GLY A 169 -8.52 0.78 -11.88
N GLY A 170 -7.34 0.37 -11.38
CA GLY A 170 -6.44 1.22 -10.59
C GLY A 170 -6.62 1.14 -9.07
N SER A 171 -7.34 0.14 -8.54
CA SER A 171 -7.44 -0.05 -7.09
C SER A 171 -6.16 -0.62 -6.50
N ALA A 172 -5.42 0.20 -5.76
CA ALA A 172 -4.24 -0.23 -5.02
C ALA A 172 -4.57 -1.27 -3.93
N GLU A 173 -5.75 -1.17 -3.30
CA GLU A 173 -6.21 -2.16 -2.32
C GLU A 173 -6.53 -3.52 -2.96
N ALA A 174 -7.09 -3.53 -4.17
CA ALA A 174 -7.33 -4.77 -4.89
C ALA A 174 -6.02 -5.46 -5.29
N HIS A 175 -5.02 -4.68 -5.73
CA HIS A 175 -3.66 -5.21 -5.91
C HIS A 175 -3.10 -5.76 -4.60
N ALA A 176 -3.28 -5.09 -3.46
CA ALA A 176 -2.81 -5.58 -2.17
C ALA A 176 -3.46 -6.93 -1.78
N ALA A 177 -4.77 -7.07 -2.01
CA ALA A 177 -5.52 -8.30 -1.77
C ALA A 177 -5.05 -9.44 -2.69
N LEU A 178 -4.97 -9.21 -4.00
CA LEU A 178 -4.44 -10.20 -4.96
C LEU A 178 -3.02 -10.64 -4.62
N GLY A 179 -2.19 -9.69 -4.17
CA GLY A 179 -0.85 -9.98 -3.71
C GLY A 179 -0.83 -11.00 -2.59
N LYS A 180 -1.68 -10.82 -1.57
CA LYS A 180 -1.84 -11.78 -0.47
C LYS A 180 -2.36 -13.13 -0.97
N MET A 181 -3.42 -13.12 -1.78
CA MET A 181 -4.06 -14.35 -2.26
C MET A 181 -3.09 -15.22 -3.09
N TYR A 182 -2.34 -14.63 -4.02
CA TYR A 182 -1.32 -15.38 -4.77
C TYR A 182 -0.13 -15.79 -3.91
N TYR A 183 0.28 -14.97 -2.94
CA TYR A 183 1.40 -15.28 -2.06
C TYR A 183 1.11 -16.49 -1.16
N GLU A 184 -0.11 -16.56 -0.61
CA GLU A 184 -0.56 -17.60 0.32
C GLU A 184 -1.22 -18.80 -0.40
N GLY A 185 -1.62 -18.64 -1.68
CA GLY A 185 -2.38 -19.68 -2.42
C GLY A 185 -3.85 -19.76 -2.00
N GLU A 186 -4.45 -18.64 -1.60
CA GLU A 186 -5.83 -18.63 -1.13
C GLU A 186 -6.82 -18.51 -2.29
N GLY A 187 -7.51 -19.61 -2.61
CA GLY A 187 -8.49 -19.67 -3.71
C GLY A 187 -7.88 -19.66 -5.12
N VAL A 188 -6.55 -19.59 -5.21
CA VAL A 188 -5.74 -19.68 -6.44
C VAL A 188 -4.53 -20.57 -6.19
N GLU A 189 -3.95 -21.10 -7.27
CA GLU A 189 -2.65 -21.74 -7.19
C GLU A 189 -1.60 -20.75 -6.64
N GLN A 190 -0.87 -21.19 -5.62
CA GLN A 190 0.15 -20.38 -4.97
C GLN A 190 1.23 -19.95 -5.97
N ASN A 191 1.46 -18.65 -6.04
CA ASN A 191 2.50 -18.06 -6.86
C ASN A 191 3.04 -16.79 -6.19
N GLN A 192 4.05 -16.98 -5.34
CA GLN A 192 4.66 -15.89 -4.57
C GLN A 192 5.20 -14.76 -5.47
N SER A 193 5.83 -15.10 -6.60
CA SER A 193 6.36 -14.10 -7.54
C SER A 193 5.25 -13.22 -8.12
N LYS A 194 4.10 -13.81 -8.48
CA LYS A 194 2.93 -13.05 -8.91
C LYS A 194 2.37 -12.20 -7.77
N GLY A 195 2.29 -12.77 -6.56
CA GLY A 195 1.84 -12.06 -5.36
C GLY A 195 2.68 -10.81 -5.06
N ILE A 196 4.01 -10.96 -5.08
CA ILE A 196 4.97 -9.87 -4.91
C ILE A 196 4.78 -8.81 -5.99
N GLY A 197 4.60 -9.20 -7.25
CA GLY A 197 4.33 -8.23 -8.34
C GLY A 197 3.07 -7.40 -8.11
N HIS A 198 1.99 -7.99 -7.59
CA HIS A 198 0.80 -7.23 -7.20
C HIS A 198 1.07 -6.30 -6.01
N TRP A 199 1.83 -6.75 -5.00
CA TRP A 199 2.23 -5.87 -3.89
C TRP A 199 3.15 -4.73 -4.34
N GLU A 200 4.07 -4.94 -5.27
CA GLU A 200 4.91 -3.89 -5.84
C GLU A 200 4.06 -2.81 -6.51
N LEU A 201 3.06 -3.21 -7.31
CA LEU A 201 2.12 -2.29 -7.96
C LEU A 201 1.29 -1.50 -6.94
N ALA A 202 0.73 -2.16 -5.92
CA ALA A 202 -0.01 -1.51 -4.85
C ALA A 202 0.87 -0.54 -4.05
N ALA A 203 2.09 -0.96 -3.74
CA ALA A 203 3.05 -0.17 -2.97
C ALA A 203 3.43 1.10 -3.74
N MET A 204 3.72 1.02 -5.04
CA MET A 204 3.99 2.19 -5.89
C MET A 204 2.81 3.16 -5.99
N GLN A 205 1.58 2.69 -5.77
CA GLN A 205 0.36 3.51 -5.68
C GLN A 205 0.09 4.03 -4.25
N GLY A 206 1.01 3.83 -3.31
CA GLY A 206 0.88 4.33 -1.94
C GLY A 206 0.07 3.43 -1.01
N ASN A 207 -0.15 2.15 -1.35
CA ASN A 207 -0.79 1.22 -0.43
C ASN A 207 0.17 0.82 0.70
N VAL A 208 -0.18 1.20 1.93
CA VAL A 208 0.65 0.98 3.11
C VAL A 208 0.77 -0.51 3.44
N THR A 209 -0.33 -1.27 3.37
CA THR A 209 -0.36 -2.70 3.67
C THR A 209 0.57 -3.48 2.75
N ALA A 210 0.49 -3.27 1.43
CA ALA A 210 1.37 -3.91 0.47
C ALA A 210 2.85 -3.54 0.71
N ARG A 211 3.13 -2.29 1.10
CA ARG A 211 4.48 -1.86 1.47
C ARG A 211 4.98 -2.59 2.72
N CYS A 212 4.17 -2.73 3.77
CA CYS A 212 4.53 -3.48 4.98
C CYS A 212 4.72 -4.99 4.64
N SER A 213 3.88 -5.57 3.77
CA SER A 213 4.03 -6.96 3.30
C SER A 213 5.31 -7.23 2.51
N LEU A 214 5.71 -6.33 1.60
CA LEU A 214 7.00 -6.42 0.92
C LEU A 214 8.16 -6.36 1.91
N GLY A 215 8.06 -5.50 2.93
CA GLY A 215 9.03 -5.44 4.02
C GLY A 215 9.18 -6.77 4.75
N HIS A 216 8.07 -7.43 5.10
CA HIS A 216 8.09 -8.74 5.75
C HIS A 216 8.71 -9.81 4.84
N HIS A 217 8.28 -9.88 3.57
CA HIS A 217 8.84 -10.82 2.62
C HIS A 217 10.37 -10.68 2.47
N GLU A 218 10.86 -9.45 2.24
CA GLU A 218 12.30 -9.19 2.12
C GLU A 218 13.06 -9.48 3.41
N PHE A 219 12.41 -9.29 4.57
CA PHE A 219 13.01 -9.61 5.86
C PHE A 219 13.17 -11.13 6.03
N ASP A 220 12.14 -11.90 5.69
CA ASP A 220 12.13 -13.35 5.78
C ASP A 220 13.16 -13.99 4.83
N GLU A 221 13.36 -13.40 3.65
CA GLU A 221 14.40 -13.79 2.68
C GLU A 221 15.82 -13.35 3.11
N GLY A 222 15.96 -12.62 4.22
CA GLY A 222 17.24 -12.13 4.72
C GLY A 222 17.78 -10.87 4.01
N ASN A 223 16.98 -10.25 3.14
CA ASN A 223 17.32 -9.01 2.44
C ASN A 223 17.05 -7.78 3.32
N TYR A 224 17.72 -7.72 4.49
CA TYR A 224 17.42 -6.73 5.53
C TYR A 224 17.52 -5.27 5.07
N GLU A 225 18.42 -4.94 4.14
CA GLU A 225 18.50 -3.58 3.60
C GLU A 225 17.25 -3.21 2.77
N ARG A 226 16.73 -4.14 1.96
CA ARG A 226 15.51 -3.95 1.16
C ARG A 226 14.29 -3.87 2.09
N ALA A 227 14.21 -4.79 3.05
CA ALA A 227 13.18 -4.78 4.09
C ALA A 227 13.12 -3.44 4.83
N LEU A 228 14.28 -2.93 5.28
CA LEU A 228 14.35 -1.65 5.97
C LEU A 228 13.84 -0.49 5.11
N ARG A 229 14.15 -0.47 3.80
CA ARG A 229 13.62 0.57 2.90
C ARG A 229 12.11 0.53 2.82
N HIS A 230 11.50 -0.65 2.70
CA HIS A 230 10.05 -0.79 2.71
C HIS A 230 9.46 -0.27 4.02
N TYR A 231 9.99 -0.69 5.17
CA TYR A 231 9.51 -0.25 6.47
C TYR A 231 9.67 1.25 6.71
N LEU A 232 10.75 1.87 6.20
CA LEU A 232 10.96 3.32 6.35
C LEU A 232 9.87 4.11 5.62
N ILE A 233 9.48 3.66 4.42
CA ILE A 233 8.42 4.28 3.63
C ILE A 233 7.07 4.11 4.35
N SER A 234 6.71 2.89 4.73
CA SER A 234 5.42 2.63 5.37
C SER A 234 5.30 3.23 6.77
N ALA A 235 6.38 3.28 7.56
CA ALA A 235 6.39 3.96 8.85
C ALA A 235 6.16 5.47 8.68
N LYS A 236 6.76 6.09 7.66
CA LYS A 236 6.47 7.50 7.30
C LYS A 236 5.01 7.72 6.92
N MET A 237 4.31 6.68 6.44
CA MET A 237 2.87 6.71 6.14
C MET A 237 1.99 6.33 7.34
N GLY A 238 2.57 6.08 8.53
CA GLY A 238 1.85 5.75 9.75
C GLY A 238 1.68 4.25 10.05
N CYS A 239 2.38 3.33 9.37
CA CYS A 239 2.38 1.88 9.69
C CYS A 239 3.13 1.66 11.02
N ASP A 240 2.38 1.46 12.11
CA ASP A 240 2.95 1.20 13.45
C ASP A 240 3.78 -0.09 13.48
N ASP A 241 3.30 -1.15 12.82
CA ASP A 241 4.04 -2.41 12.70
C ASP A 241 5.40 -2.22 12.06
N SER A 242 5.50 -1.38 11.02
CA SER A 242 6.79 -1.06 10.39
C SER A 242 7.70 -0.29 11.35
N LEU A 243 7.17 0.66 12.12
CA LEU A 243 7.96 1.39 13.12
C LEU A 243 8.49 0.45 14.21
N LYS A 244 7.64 -0.46 14.71
CA LYS A 244 8.03 -1.51 15.67
C LYS A 244 9.12 -2.41 15.10
N THR A 245 8.99 -2.84 13.85
CA THR A 245 10.00 -3.67 13.18
C THR A 245 11.31 -2.92 13.00
N ILE A 246 11.29 -1.64 12.60
CA ILE A 246 12.51 -0.82 12.50
C ILE A 246 13.19 -0.67 13.87
N LYS A 247 12.42 -0.50 14.95
CA LYS A 247 12.96 -0.47 16.32
C LYS A 247 13.69 -1.78 16.65
N ASN A 248 13.12 -2.93 16.28
CA ASN A 248 13.76 -4.23 16.48
C ASN A 248 15.02 -4.38 15.61
N MET A 249 14.98 -3.94 14.36
CA MET A 249 16.14 -3.91 13.46
C MET A 249 17.27 -3.03 14.00
N PHE A 250 16.94 -1.88 14.58
CA PHE A 250 17.92 -1.00 15.24
C PHE A 250 18.57 -1.70 16.44
N ALA A 251 17.77 -2.36 17.29
CA ALA A 251 18.28 -3.12 18.43
C ALA A 251 19.21 -4.28 17.99
N ALA A 252 18.95 -4.88 16.83
CA ALA A 252 19.77 -5.92 16.23
C ALA A 252 20.99 -5.40 15.44
N GLY A 253 21.19 -4.08 15.34
CA GLY A 253 22.27 -3.48 14.55
C GLY A 253 22.07 -3.51 13.02
N LEU A 254 20.86 -3.85 12.56
CA LEU A 254 20.47 -3.86 11.14
C LEU A 254 19.99 -2.50 10.62
N ALA A 255 19.70 -1.55 11.52
CA ALA A 255 19.37 -0.17 11.18
C ALA A 255 20.25 0.80 11.98
N THR A 256 20.59 1.95 11.39
CA THR A 256 21.36 3.00 12.07
C THR A 256 20.47 3.84 12.98
N ARG A 257 21.09 4.57 13.89
CA ARG A 257 20.40 5.53 14.77
C ARG A 257 19.66 6.59 13.97
N GLU A 258 20.26 7.07 12.88
CA GLU A 258 19.68 8.08 12.00
C GLU A 258 18.44 7.56 11.27
N GLN A 259 18.49 6.31 10.79
CA GLN A 259 17.35 5.66 10.14
C GLN A 259 16.19 5.48 11.11
N TYR A 260 16.45 4.96 12.31
CA TYR A 260 15.40 4.79 13.32
C TYR A 260 14.81 6.13 13.76
N ALA A 261 15.65 7.14 14.03
CA ALA A 261 15.18 8.47 14.40
C ALA A 261 14.38 9.13 13.26
N GLY A 262 14.77 8.89 12.00
CA GLY A 262 14.02 9.33 10.82
C GLY A 262 12.64 8.68 10.73
N ALA A 263 12.57 7.36 10.95
CA ALA A 263 11.31 6.61 10.98
C ALA A 263 10.35 7.14 12.06
N LEU A 264 10.86 7.35 13.28
CA LEU A 264 10.08 7.90 14.39
C LEU A 264 9.51 9.28 14.05
N ARG A 265 10.31 10.18 13.48
CA ARG A 265 9.84 11.51 13.09
C ARG A 265 8.79 11.44 12.00
N GLY A 266 9.02 10.64 10.95
CA GLY A 266 8.05 10.46 9.86
C GLY A 266 6.71 9.92 10.35
N TYR A 267 6.77 8.90 11.21
CA TYR A 267 5.58 8.32 11.84
C TYR A 267 4.84 9.35 12.71
N GLN A 268 5.55 10.12 13.54
CA GLN A 268 4.95 11.17 14.36
C GLN A 268 4.25 12.22 13.50
N VAL A 269 4.88 12.69 12.42
CA VAL A 269 4.25 13.64 11.49
C VAL A 269 2.95 13.05 10.92
N ALA A 270 2.98 11.80 10.44
CA ALA A 270 1.77 11.15 9.92
C ALA A 270 0.66 11.05 10.97
N VAL A 271 0.99 10.68 12.21
CA VAL A 271 0.02 10.62 13.31
C VAL A 271 -0.58 11.99 13.62
N GLU A 272 0.24 13.05 13.65
CA GLU A 272 -0.23 14.42 13.86
C GLU A 272 -1.16 14.89 12.72
N GLU A 273 -0.82 14.60 11.47
CA GLU A 273 -1.66 14.92 10.30
C GLU A 273 -3.01 14.17 10.29
N MET A 274 -3.10 13.05 11.00
CA MET A 274 -4.32 12.25 11.15
C MET A 274 -5.21 12.68 12.33
N LYS A 275 -4.80 13.66 13.16
CA LYS A 275 -5.62 14.11 14.30
C LYS A 275 -6.88 14.84 13.86
N SER A 276 -7.99 14.58 14.54
CA SER A 276 -9.27 15.23 14.27
C SER A 276 -10.08 15.37 15.56
N PRO A 277 -10.61 16.57 15.88
CA PRO A 277 -11.47 16.76 17.05
C PRO A 277 -12.67 15.82 17.06
N GLN A 278 -13.25 15.54 15.88
CA GLN A 278 -14.39 14.63 15.76
C GLN A 278 -14.01 13.18 16.06
N ARG A 279 -12.79 12.76 15.71
CA ARG A 279 -12.27 11.42 16.06
C ARG A 279 -11.98 11.32 17.56
N ASP A 280 -11.45 12.38 18.18
CA ASP A 280 -11.21 12.42 19.64
C ASP A 280 -12.53 12.37 20.43
N GLU A 281 -13.56 13.07 19.96
CA GLU A 281 -14.91 12.99 20.54
C GLU A 281 -15.52 11.61 20.40
N GLU A 282 -15.32 10.95 19.27
CA GLU A 282 -15.82 9.59 19.02
C GLU A 282 -15.13 8.57 19.91
N ALA A 283 -13.80 8.66 20.06
CA ALA A 283 -13.05 7.82 20.99
C ALA A 283 -13.52 7.99 22.44
N ARG A 284 -13.77 9.23 22.88
CA ARG A 284 -14.35 9.53 24.20
C ARG A 284 -15.75 8.95 24.37
N ALA A 285 -16.60 9.07 23.35
CA ALA A 285 -17.95 8.54 23.38
C ALA A 285 -17.95 7.00 23.50
N LYS A 286 -17.07 6.30 22.76
CA LYS A 286 -16.87 4.85 22.88
C LYS A 286 -16.41 4.43 24.27
N ALA A 287 -15.46 5.16 24.86
CA ALA A 287 -14.95 4.87 26.20
C ALA A 287 -16.03 4.97 27.28
N ASN A 288 -16.92 5.96 27.19
CA ASN A 288 -18.01 6.16 28.16
C ASN A 288 -19.12 5.10 28.07
N VAL A 289 -19.27 4.42 26.93
CA VAL A 289 -20.26 3.34 26.77
C VAL A 289 -19.74 2.00 27.31
N ALA A 290 -18.42 1.85 27.42
CA ALA A 290 -17.76 0.64 27.91
C ALA A 290 -17.60 0.58 29.45
N THR A 291 -17.92 1.66 30.16
CA THR A 291 -17.92 1.79 31.63
C THR A 291 -19.34 1.78 32.17
#